data_AF-E7A290-F1
#
_entry.id   AF-E7A290-F1
#
_cell.length_a   1.000
_cell.length_b   1.000
_cell.length_c   1.000
_cell.angle_alpha   90.00
_cell.angle_beta   90.00
_cell.angle_gamma   90.00
#
_symmetry.space_group_name_H-M   'P 1'
#
loop_
_entity.id
_entity.type
_entity.pdbx_description
1 polymer ?
#
loop_
_entity_poly.entity_id
_entity_poly.type
_entity_poly.pdbx_seq_one_letter_code
_entity_poly.pdbx_strand_id
1 'polypeptide(L)'
;MKLLTLSLALTTLVAAASTTAAAECDKPVAWDQVANKDATLWAFYSQPQGTDLRTVKPKYHECSVTNPAGKDSVFATFEGNKDFEFQPVQDGVLGANCIDCTPQMLGNYYLVKIDAYIECKMYEDTPIE
;
A
#
# COMPACT_ATOMS: atom_id res chain seq x y z
N MET A 1 -9.77 -52.71 -45.09
CA MET A 1 -10.98 -52.52 -44.24
C MET A 1 -10.58 -51.68 -43.04
N LYS A 2 -11.42 -50.68 -42.73
CA LYS A 2 -11.28 -49.66 -41.67
C LYS A 2 -11.37 -50.27 -40.27
N LEU A 3 -10.59 -49.78 -39.30
CA LEU A 3 -10.89 -49.70 -37.86
C LEU A 3 -9.79 -48.82 -37.22
N LEU A 4 -10.04 -47.52 -37.06
CA LEU A 4 -10.63 -46.88 -35.87
C LEU A 4 -9.55 -46.36 -34.91
N THR A 5 -9.20 -45.10 -35.16
CA THR A 5 -8.63 -44.08 -34.28
C THR A 5 -9.22 -44.16 -32.87
N LEU A 6 -8.40 -44.09 -31.82
CA LEU A 6 -8.80 -43.44 -30.57
C LEU A 6 -7.56 -43.06 -29.75
N SER A 7 -7.20 -41.78 -29.81
CA SER A 7 -6.22 -41.12 -28.95
C SER A 7 -6.90 -40.76 -27.63
N LEU A 8 -6.37 -41.19 -26.49
CA LEU A 8 -6.65 -40.56 -25.20
C LEU A 8 -5.36 -39.90 -24.69
N ALA A 9 -5.23 -38.61 -25.01
CA ALA A 9 -4.31 -37.71 -24.32
C ALA A 9 -4.96 -37.34 -22.98
N LEU A 10 -4.38 -37.82 -21.87
CA LEU A 10 -4.77 -37.38 -20.53
C LEU A 10 -3.76 -36.33 -20.06
N THR A 11 -4.07 -35.07 -20.34
CA THR A 11 -3.38 -33.90 -19.80
C THR A 11 -3.86 -33.67 -18.37
N THR A 12 -3.02 -33.99 -17.38
CA THR A 12 -3.24 -33.55 -15.99
C THR A 12 -2.58 -32.19 -15.77
N LEU A 13 -3.46 -31.20 -15.67
CA LEU A 13 -3.36 -29.86 -15.09
C LEU A 13 -1.97 -29.43 -14.56
N VAL A 14 -1.38 -28.45 -15.24
CA VAL A 14 -0.47 -27.51 -14.58
C VAL A 14 -1.35 -26.67 -13.65
N ALA A 15 -1.21 -26.88 -12.34
CA ALA A 15 -1.68 -25.92 -11.35
C ALA A 15 -0.85 -24.65 -11.53
N ALA A 16 -1.33 -23.74 -12.37
CA ALA A 16 -0.86 -22.38 -12.37
C ALA A 16 -1.30 -21.77 -11.04
N ALA A 17 -0.42 -21.80 -10.05
CA ALA A 17 -0.47 -20.83 -8.96
C ALA A 17 -0.29 -19.47 -9.63
N SER A 18 -1.41 -18.86 -10.03
CA SER A 18 -1.45 -17.44 -10.33
C SER A 18 -1.23 -16.73 -9.01
N THR A 19 0.04 -16.59 -8.63
CA THR A 19 0.46 -15.48 -7.80
C THR A 19 0.10 -14.25 -8.61
N THR A 20 -1.07 -13.68 -8.33
CA THR A 20 -1.34 -12.30 -8.65
C THR A 20 -0.31 -11.51 -7.86
N ALA A 21 0.89 -11.34 -8.43
CA ALA A 21 1.78 -10.27 -8.04
C ALA A 21 0.92 -9.02 -8.20
N ALA A 22 0.50 -8.45 -7.06
CA ALA A 22 0.00 -7.09 -7.03
C ALA A 22 1.00 -6.31 -7.86
N ALA A 23 0.56 -5.67 -8.95
CA ALA A 23 1.44 -4.91 -9.82
C ALA A 23 2.20 -3.95 -8.90
N GLU A 24 3.47 -4.27 -8.64
CA GLU A 24 4.32 -3.44 -7.81
C GLU A 24 4.41 -2.13 -8.57
N CYS A 25 3.78 -1.08 -8.04
CA CYS A 25 3.96 0.23 -8.62
C CYS A 25 5.44 0.56 -8.45
N ASP A 26 6.19 0.49 -9.56
CA ASP A 26 7.63 0.78 -9.59
C ASP A 26 7.95 2.19 -9.07
N LYS A 27 6.96 3.08 -9.08
CA LYS A 27 7.02 4.43 -8.56
C LYS A 27 5.79 4.74 -7.71
N PRO A 28 5.88 5.67 -6.76
CA PRO A 28 4.68 6.23 -6.12
C PRO A 28 3.72 6.81 -7.16
N VAL A 29 2.43 6.64 -6.92
CA VAL A 29 1.34 7.07 -7.80
C VAL A 29 0.29 7.87 -7.04
N ALA A 30 -0.55 8.60 -7.76
CA ALA A 30 -1.69 9.29 -7.15
C ALA A 30 -2.72 8.28 -6.60
N TRP A 31 -3.58 8.72 -5.67
CA TRP A 31 -4.57 7.86 -5.01
C TRP A 31 -5.45 7.10 -6.01
N ASP A 32 -5.94 7.75 -7.06
CA ASP A 32 -6.81 7.14 -8.06
C ASP A 32 -6.16 5.96 -8.81
N GLN A 33 -4.83 5.94 -8.89
CA GLN A 33 -4.00 4.93 -9.55
C GLN A 33 -3.55 3.78 -8.64
N VAL A 34 -3.76 3.87 -7.32
CA VAL A 34 -3.40 2.81 -6.37
C VAL A 34 -4.26 1.57 -6.57
N ALA A 35 -3.60 0.40 -6.70
CA ALA A 35 -4.28 -0.89 -6.81
C ALA A 35 -4.73 -1.46 -5.45
N ASN A 36 -3.99 -1.20 -4.36
CA ASN A 36 -4.22 -1.79 -3.02
C ASN A 36 -4.89 -0.79 -2.04
N LYS A 37 -6.02 -0.19 -2.43
CA LYS A 37 -6.73 0.82 -1.60
C LYS A 37 -7.35 0.25 -0.34
N ASP A 38 -7.51 -1.07 -0.25
CA ASP A 38 -8.07 -1.80 0.88
C ASP A 38 -7.01 -2.31 1.86
N ALA A 39 -5.76 -1.84 1.74
CA ALA A 39 -4.68 -2.15 2.67
C ALA A 39 -5.10 -1.90 4.13
N THR A 40 -4.82 -2.87 4.99
CA THR A 40 -5.04 -2.78 6.44
C THR A 40 -3.77 -2.40 7.20
N LEU A 41 -2.62 -2.43 6.53
CA LEU A 41 -1.33 -2.04 7.06
C LEU A 41 -0.78 -0.85 6.28
N TRP A 42 -0.20 0.11 6.99
CA TRP A 42 0.22 1.38 6.42
C TRP A 42 1.63 1.78 6.89
N ALA A 43 2.24 2.70 6.16
CA ALA A 43 3.41 3.45 6.60
C ALA A 43 3.33 4.86 6.03
N PHE A 44 3.66 5.88 6.84
CA PHE A 44 3.59 7.27 6.41
C PHE A 44 4.95 7.91 6.28
N TYR A 45 5.15 8.60 5.15
CA TYR A 45 6.41 9.19 4.73
C TYR A 45 6.26 10.69 4.51
N SER A 46 7.39 11.38 4.48
CA SER A 46 7.50 12.82 4.26
C SER A 46 8.71 13.12 3.37
N GLN A 47 8.65 12.64 2.13
CA GLN A 47 9.75 12.62 1.18
C GLN A 47 9.42 13.45 -0.07
N PRO A 48 10.42 13.87 -0.86
CA PRO A 48 10.18 14.50 -2.15
C PRO A 48 9.36 13.62 -3.09
N GLN A 49 8.63 14.26 -4.00
CA GLN A 49 7.79 13.57 -4.97
C GLN A 49 8.59 12.52 -5.77
N GLY A 50 7.98 11.33 -5.95
CA GLY A 50 8.54 10.23 -6.72
C GLY A 50 9.64 9.45 -6.00
N THR A 51 9.86 9.68 -4.71
CA THR A 51 10.82 8.92 -3.89
C THR A 51 10.37 7.47 -3.78
N ASP A 52 11.26 6.51 -4.06
CA ASP A 52 10.97 5.09 -3.83
C ASP A 52 10.88 4.80 -2.32
N LEU A 53 9.65 4.64 -1.83
CA LEU A 53 9.33 4.48 -0.41
C LEU A 53 9.87 3.18 0.19
N ARG A 54 10.23 2.21 -0.66
CA ARG A 54 10.86 0.94 -0.26
C ARG A 54 12.32 1.13 0.20
N THR A 55 12.93 2.28 -0.12
CA THR A 55 14.36 2.54 0.11
C THR A 55 14.63 3.52 1.26
N VAL A 56 13.59 4.07 1.85
CA VAL A 56 13.66 5.11 2.89
C VAL A 56 12.86 4.71 4.12
N LYS A 57 13.17 5.33 5.25
CA LYS A 57 12.47 5.06 6.52
C LYS A 57 11.20 5.91 6.61
N PRO A 58 10.06 5.33 7.02
CA PRO A 58 8.85 6.11 7.27
C PRO A 58 9.00 6.95 8.54
N LYS A 59 8.18 8.01 8.65
CA LYS A 59 8.02 8.75 9.91
C LYS A 59 7.11 8.00 10.88
N TYR A 60 6.03 7.41 10.35
CA TYR A 60 5.10 6.55 11.10
C TYR A 60 5.14 5.14 10.52
N HIS A 61 5.36 4.15 11.38
CA HIS A 61 5.47 2.73 11.02
C HIS A 61 4.58 1.87 11.92
N GLU A 62 4.52 0.57 11.62
CA GLU A 62 3.64 -0.39 12.31
C GLU A 62 2.18 0.12 12.35
N CYS A 63 1.76 0.79 11.27
CA CYS A 63 0.44 1.35 11.22
C CYS A 63 -0.58 0.27 10.86
N SER A 64 -1.67 0.21 11.60
CA SER A 64 -2.75 -0.73 11.37
C SER A 64 -4.12 -0.07 11.51
N VAL A 65 -5.09 -0.59 10.78
CA VAL A 65 -6.48 -0.15 10.88
C VAL A 65 -7.06 -0.58 12.22
N THR A 66 -7.44 0.37 13.07
CA THR A 66 -8.05 0.11 14.39
C THR A 66 -9.53 0.44 14.45
N ASN A 67 -10.01 1.34 13.57
CA ASN A 67 -11.42 1.74 13.53
C ASN A 67 -11.98 1.80 12.10
N PRO A 68 -12.46 0.67 11.54
CA PRO A 68 -12.96 0.59 10.17
C PRO A 68 -14.05 1.61 9.80
N ALA A 69 -14.79 2.13 10.77
CA ALA A 69 -15.82 3.16 10.51
C ALA A 69 -15.24 4.51 10.05
N GLY A 70 -13.96 4.78 10.33
CA GLY A 70 -13.28 6.01 9.90
C GLY A 70 -12.79 6.00 8.45
N LYS A 71 -12.89 4.86 7.75
CA LYS A 71 -12.28 4.62 6.43
C LYS A 71 -12.61 5.73 5.42
N ASP A 72 -13.88 6.04 5.24
CA ASP A 72 -14.32 7.00 4.22
C ASP A 72 -13.79 8.41 4.49
N SER A 73 -13.70 8.81 5.77
CA SER A 73 -13.14 10.11 6.15
C SER A 73 -11.65 10.22 5.83
N VAL A 74 -10.90 9.13 6.06
CA VAL A 74 -9.46 9.10 5.75
C VAL A 74 -9.25 9.04 4.24
N PHE A 75 -10.04 8.25 3.51
CA PHE A 75 -9.89 8.13 2.06
C PHE A 75 -10.25 9.44 1.36
N ALA A 76 -11.24 10.18 1.88
CA ALA A 76 -11.54 11.54 1.41
C ALA A 76 -10.38 12.53 1.58
N THR A 77 -9.42 12.27 2.49
CA THR A 77 -8.19 13.07 2.62
C THR A 77 -7.20 12.81 1.49
N PHE A 78 -7.24 11.60 0.92
CA PHE A 78 -6.35 11.16 -0.16
C PHE A 78 -6.95 11.39 -1.56
N GLU A 79 -8.27 11.28 -1.69
CA GLU A 79 -8.99 11.44 -2.95
C GLU A 79 -8.79 12.83 -3.56
N GLY A 80 -8.11 12.88 -4.71
CA GLY A 80 -7.83 14.13 -5.43
C GLY A 80 -6.81 15.04 -4.75
N ASN A 81 -6.21 14.62 -3.64
CA ASN A 81 -5.20 15.39 -2.92
C ASN A 81 -3.82 15.20 -3.57
N LYS A 82 -3.27 16.27 -4.13
CA LYS A 82 -1.98 16.26 -4.84
C LYS A 82 -0.77 16.34 -3.90
N ASP A 83 -1.02 16.56 -2.61
CA ASP A 83 0.03 16.55 -1.59
C ASP A 83 0.45 15.11 -1.24
N PHE A 84 -0.27 14.10 -1.75
CA PHE A 84 0.00 12.70 -1.46
C PHE A 84 0.29 11.86 -2.71
N GLU A 85 1.25 10.97 -2.56
CA GLU A 85 1.50 9.84 -3.46
C GLU A 85 1.62 8.55 -2.65
N PHE A 86 1.43 7.42 -3.33
CA PHE A 86 1.23 6.13 -2.68
C PHE A 86 2.01 5.05 -3.39
N GLN A 87 2.59 4.13 -2.63
CA GLN A 87 3.33 3.01 -3.18
C GLN A 87 3.10 1.78 -2.29
N PRO A 88 2.72 0.63 -2.86
CA PRO A 88 2.85 -0.64 -2.15
C PRO A 88 4.31 -0.84 -1.76
N VAL A 89 4.57 -1.08 -0.47
CA VAL A 89 5.94 -1.31 0.00
C VAL A 89 6.21 -2.81 0.16
N GLN A 90 6.08 -3.38 1.35
CA GLN A 90 6.29 -4.81 1.62
C GLN A 90 5.09 -5.41 2.37
N ASP A 91 4.88 -6.73 2.26
CA ASP A 91 3.93 -7.50 3.07
C ASP A 91 2.49 -6.92 3.13
N GLY A 92 2.01 -6.36 2.02
CA GLY A 92 0.67 -5.77 1.94
C GLY A 92 0.53 -4.39 2.60
N VAL A 93 1.64 -3.79 3.04
CA VAL A 93 1.68 -2.42 3.56
C VAL A 93 1.55 -1.43 2.40
N LEU A 94 0.62 -0.46 2.54
CA LEU A 94 0.54 0.69 1.65
C LEU A 94 1.32 1.87 2.26
N GLY A 95 2.34 2.32 1.53
CA GLY A 95 3.04 3.57 1.84
C GLY A 95 2.24 4.77 1.37
N ALA A 96 2.00 5.74 2.24
CA ALA A 96 1.45 7.04 1.91
C ALA A 96 2.52 8.12 2.17
N ASN A 97 2.92 8.84 1.13
CA ASN A 97 3.92 9.89 1.21
C ASN A 97 3.26 11.26 1.13
N CYS A 98 3.44 12.07 2.16
CA CYS A 98 3.10 13.49 2.15
C CYS A 98 4.27 14.23 1.48
N ILE A 99 4.07 14.64 0.23
CA ILE A 99 5.09 15.19 -0.64
C ILE A 99 5.64 16.48 -0.05
N ASP A 100 6.96 16.53 0.17
CA ASP A 100 7.68 17.70 0.69
C ASP A 100 7.11 18.27 2.00
N CYS A 101 6.35 17.47 2.75
CA CYS A 101 5.78 17.90 4.01
C CYS A 101 6.87 18.08 5.07
N THR A 102 6.67 19.06 5.95
CA THR A 102 7.46 19.13 7.19
C THR A 102 6.97 18.08 8.18
N PRO A 103 7.80 17.69 9.18
CA PRO A 103 7.35 16.80 10.24
C PRO A 103 6.07 17.28 10.95
N GLN A 104 5.91 18.59 11.13
CA GLN A 104 4.73 19.19 11.74
C GLN A 104 3.49 19.07 10.85
N MET A 105 3.64 19.24 9.53
CA MET A 105 2.53 19.07 8.58
C MET A 105 2.04 17.63 8.56
N LEU A 106 2.95 16.66 8.47
CA LEU A 106 2.57 15.26 8.50
C LEU A 106 1.93 14.87 9.84
N GLY A 107 2.48 15.37 10.97
CA GLY A 107 1.88 15.15 12.28
C GLY A 107 0.47 15.75 12.41
N ASN A 108 0.23 16.92 11.82
CA ASN A 108 -1.11 17.50 11.78
C ASN A 108 -2.07 16.64 10.94
N TYR A 109 -1.67 16.24 9.72
CA TYR A 109 -2.47 15.31 8.91
C TYR A 109 -2.81 14.04 9.69
N TYR A 110 -1.83 13.47 10.39
CA TYR A 110 -2.04 12.28 11.19
C TYR A 110 -3.15 12.47 12.24
N LEU A 111 -2.99 13.47 13.11
CA LEU A 111 -3.87 13.72 14.26
C LEU A 111 -5.27 14.26 13.91
N VAL A 112 -5.45 14.88 12.74
CA VAL A 112 -6.74 15.51 12.39
C VAL A 112 -7.48 14.80 11.26
N LYS A 113 -6.81 13.92 10.51
CA LYS A 113 -7.39 13.29 9.31
C LYS A 113 -7.19 11.79 9.23
N ILE A 114 -6.22 11.19 9.92
CA ILE A 114 -5.81 9.79 9.69
C ILE A 114 -6.05 8.91 10.93
N ASP A 115 -5.79 9.41 12.13
CA ASP A 115 -5.84 8.66 13.39
C ASP A 115 -7.23 8.12 13.76
N ALA A 116 -8.29 8.66 13.15
CA ALA A 116 -9.65 8.16 13.28
C ALA A 116 -9.88 6.76 12.65
N TYR A 117 -8.96 6.27 11.81
CA TYR A 117 -9.02 4.97 11.12
C TYR A 117 -7.76 4.12 11.34
N ILE A 118 -6.58 4.76 11.37
CA ILE A 118 -5.26 4.10 11.41
C ILE A 118 -4.48 4.56 12.64
N GLU A 119 -4.03 3.62 13.45
CA GLU A 119 -3.07 3.89 14.52
C GLU A 119 -1.66 3.45 14.12
N CYS A 120 -0.66 4.26 14.47
CA CYS A 120 0.74 4.07 14.14
C CYS A 120 1.65 4.23 15.36
N LYS A 121 2.87 3.70 15.24
CA LYS A 121 4.02 4.12 16.06
C LYS A 121 4.88 5.12 15.29
N MET A 122 5.54 6.04 15.99
CA MET A 122 6.55 6.87 15.34
C MET A 122 7.87 6.11 15.25
N TYR A 123 8.56 6.22 14.11
CA TYR A 123 9.82 5.52 13.90
C TYR A 123 10.91 5.99 14.88
N GLU A 124 10.90 7.28 15.26
CA GLU A 124 11.82 7.85 16.25
C GLU A 124 11.61 7.32 17.67
N ASP A 125 10.47 6.69 17.96
CA ASP A 125 10.20 6.03 19.24
C ASP A 125 10.76 4.59 19.27
N THR A 126 11.35 4.12 18.16
CA THR A 126 12.02 2.81 18.10
C THR A 126 13.39 2.95 18.77
N PRO A 127 13.68 2.20 19.86
CA PRO A 127 15.02 2.18 20.45
C PRO A 127 16.05 1.78 19.40
N ILE A 128 17.21 2.45 19.41
CA ILE A 128 18.36 2.00 18.62
C ILE A 128 18.90 0.75 19.32
N GLU A 129 18.66 -0.42 18.74
CA GLU A 129 19.28 -1.69 19.15
C GLU A 129 20.74 -1.80 18.68
#